data_AF-M6ED87-F1
#
_entry.id   AF-M6ED87-F1
#
_cell.length_a   1.000
_cell.length_b   1.000
_cell.length_c   1.000
_cell.angle_alpha   90.00
_cell.angle_beta   90.00
_cell.angle_gamma   90.00
#
_symmetry.space_group_name_H-M   'P 1'
#
loop_
_entity.id
_entity.type
_entity.pdbx_description
1 polymer ?
#
loop_
_entity_poly.entity_id
_entity_poly.type
_entity_poly.pdbx_seq_one_letter_code
_entity_poly.pdbx_strand_id
1 'polypeptide(L)'
;MKKVGNLDEDQELESFSLVRNGTEEVLGIFKKKEGEWFLLGKFSFSLLNIGSLHYDPSKFSWLPSDSGKKEVGFVVKRILMEELPGDGFNSLFLEVLSEEPPLGLFSVPYAIRKGQKILDGLLSLKDHEFLIKSKRVDFDYNKTEKNITIFPSNRSYAQNFIFNGWEMVPDIPRIAVPSLFSLEAPKEWKKGIPGEVTLWFKNRGSYAGVTYLSLSFPEGGKVTIDTTKEGQRIYSPGSSVFSAAGKYISSVVPLIEITKEGWGRNHKYGIRFSLTPDKDGTPSILFRSSTRIGKEVVNLPNQFGSIQKQTDQQGFVSYKLDLVSKKE
;
A
#
# COMPACT_ATOMS: atom_id res chain seq x y z
N MET A 1 30.28 -5.67 -1.96
CA MET A 1 30.05 -5.23 -0.56
C MET A 1 28.75 -5.86 -0.06
N LYS A 2 28.83 -6.86 0.84
CA LYS A 2 27.68 -7.33 1.62
C LYS A 2 27.41 -6.28 2.70
N LYS A 3 26.50 -5.33 2.46
CA LYS A 3 25.91 -4.56 3.56
C LYS A 3 24.86 -5.45 4.21
N VAL A 4 25.30 -6.26 5.16
CA VAL A 4 24.41 -6.89 6.13
C VAL A 4 24.03 -5.76 7.08
N GLY A 5 22.81 -5.24 6.97
CA GLY A 5 22.23 -4.51 8.08
C GLY A 5 22.00 -5.53 9.19
N ASN A 6 22.88 -5.56 10.19
CA ASN A 6 22.61 -6.33 11.40
C ASN A 6 21.56 -5.57 12.22
N LEU A 7 20.52 -6.29 12.60
CA LEU A 7 19.22 -5.86 13.15
C LEU A 7 19.10 -6.36 14.59
N ASP A 8 20.04 -6.00 15.46
CA ASP A 8 19.99 -6.46 16.86
C ASP A 8 19.04 -5.58 17.69
N GLU A 9 17.77 -6.00 17.70
CA GLU A 9 16.89 -6.14 18.88
C GLU A 9 15.78 -7.13 18.47
N ASP A 10 15.93 -8.41 18.85
CA ASP A 10 15.08 -9.60 18.58
C ASP A 10 15.62 -10.61 17.52
N GLN A 11 15.89 -11.84 17.96
CA GLN A 11 16.43 -12.93 17.13
C GLN A 11 15.39 -13.54 16.17
N GLU A 12 14.11 -13.18 16.31
CA GLU A 12 13.01 -13.61 15.43
C GLU A 12 12.75 -12.66 14.24
N LEU A 13 13.52 -11.56 14.14
CA LEU A 13 13.20 -10.45 13.24
C LEU A 13 13.56 -10.70 11.78
N GLU A 14 12.84 -10.01 10.90
CA GLU A 14 12.97 -10.09 9.45
C GLU A 14 14.28 -9.43 8.94
N SER A 15 15.09 -10.14 8.14
CA SER A 15 16.38 -9.65 7.60
C SER A 15 16.28 -9.32 6.11
N PHE A 16 16.96 -8.24 5.69
CA PHE A 16 17.05 -7.84 4.29
C PHE A 16 18.42 -8.16 3.70
N SER A 17 18.44 -8.78 2.52
CA SER A 17 19.68 -9.05 1.80
C SER A 17 19.60 -8.52 0.38
N LEU A 18 20.51 -7.60 0.02
CA LEU A 18 20.69 -7.19 -1.37
C LEU A 18 21.79 -8.06 -2.00
N VAL A 19 21.40 -8.85 -3.00
CA VAL A 19 22.28 -9.74 -3.76
C VAL A 19 22.29 -9.30 -5.21
N ARG A 20 23.47 -9.21 -5.83
CA ARG A 20 23.60 -8.88 -7.25
C ARG A 20 24.09 -10.11 -8.01
N ASN A 21 23.41 -10.50 -9.08
CA ASN A 21 23.72 -11.72 -9.85
C ASN A 21 24.18 -11.44 -11.30
N GLY A 22 24.77 -10.28 -11.56
CA GLY A 22 25.33 -9.91 -12.87
C GLY A 22 24.31 -9.26 -13.81
N THR A 23 23.05 -9.69 -13.79
CA THR A 23 21.94 -9.12 -14.58
C THR A 23 20.90 -8.39 -13.73
N GLU A 24 20.78 -8.74 -12.45
CA GLU A 24 19.81 -8.17 -11.52
C GLU A 24 20.45 -7.82 -10.16
N GLU A 25 19.83 -6.87 -9.48
CA GLU A 25 19.93 -6.67 -8.04
C GLU A 25 18.64 -7.18 -7.39
N VAL A 26 18.77 -8.15 -6.47
CA VAL A 26 17.66 -8.81 -5.79
C VAL A 26 17.69 -8.43 -4.33
N LEU A 27 16.64 -7.77 -3.85
CA LEU A 27 16.40 -7.54 -2.43
C LEU A 27 15.52 -8.67 -1.89
N GLY A 28 16.14 -9.60 -1.17
CA GLY A 28 15.46 -10.68 -0.44
C GLY A 28 15.05 -10.26 0.96
N ILE A 29 13.88 -10.73 1.41
CA ILE A 29 13.29 -10.46 2.73
C ILE A 29 13.10 -11.80 3.42
N PHE A 30 13.79 -12.00 4.52
CA PHE A 30 13.82 -13.26 5.26
C PHE A 30 13.16 -13.07 6.61
N LYS A 31 12.54 -14.10 7.15
CA LYS A 31 12.04 -14.14 8.53
C LYS A 31 12.46 -15.42 9.20
N LYS A 32 12.87 -15.35 10.46
CA LYS A 32 13.11 -16.54 11.26
C LYS A 32 11.80 -17.06 11.82
N LYS A 33 11.50 -18.34 11.63
CA LYS A 33 10.37 -19.04 12.27
C LYS A 33 10.90 -20.35 12.84
N GLU A 34 10.61 -20.64 14.09
CA GLU A 34 11.00 -21.91 14.74
C GLU A 34 12.51 -22.22 14.64
N GLY A 35 13.35 -21.18 14.61
CA GLY A 35 14.81 -21.33 14.48
C GLY A 35 15.34 -21.32 13.05
N GLU A 36 14.50 -21.43 12.03
CA GLU A 36 14.89 -21.51 10.61
C GLU A 36 14.56 -20.22 9.83
N TRP A 37 15.38 -19.88 8.84
CA TRP A 37 15.19 -18.70 7.98
C TRP A 37 14.32 -19.03 6.77
N PHE A 38 13.20 -18.32 6.62
CA PHE A 38 12.28 -18.43 5.49
C PHE A 38 12.33 -17.17 4.63
N LEU A 39 12.41 -17.31 3.31
CA LEU A 39 12.23 -16.21 2.38
C LEU A 39 10.74 -15.82 2.33
N LEU A 40 10.39 -14.63 2.81
CA LEU A 40 9.04 -14.09 2.72
C LEU A 40 8.74 -13.48 1.35
N GLY A 41 9.74 -12.87 0.73
CA GLY A 41 9.59 -12.20 -0.55
C GLY A 41 10.91 -11.76 -1.14
N LYS A 42 10.91 -11.47 -2.45
CA LYS A 42 12.05 -10.90 -3.15
C LYS A 42 11.59 -9.82 -4.13
N PHE A 43 12.35 -8.73 -4.23
CA PHE A 43 12.19 -7.70 -5.24
C PHE A 43 13.40 -7.75 -6.17
N SER A 44 13.19 -8.02 -7.45
CA SER A 44 14.24 -8.01 -8.48
C SER A 44 14.24 -6.66 -9.18
N PHE A 45 15.43 -6.05 -9.30
CA PHE A 45 15.70 -4.81 -10.01
C PHE A 45 16.68 -5.14 -11.15
N SER A 46 16.21 -5.08 -12.41
CA SER A 46 17.04 -5.34 -13.59
C SER A 46 18.12 -4.29 -13.73
N LEU A 47 19.40 -4.62 -13.82
CA LEU A 47 20.45 -3.60 -13.77
C LEU A 47 20.38 -2.60 -14.95
N LEU A 48 20.63 -1.32 -14.66
CA LEU A 48 20.72 -0.25 -15.66
C LEU A 48 21.79 -0.59 -16.71
N ASN A 49 21.35 -0.68 -17.96
CA ASN A 49 22.18 -0.63 -19.17
C ASN A 49 23.50 -1.43 -19.11
N ILE A 50 23.37 -2.73 -19.00
CA ILE A 50 24.24 -3.60 -19.78
C ILE A 50 23.30 -4.28 -20.77
N GLY A 51 23.05 -3.63 -21.91
CA GLY A 51 22.47 -4.33 -23.07
C GLY A 51 23.22 -5.66 -23.27
N SER A 52 22.57 -6.67 -23.88
CA SER A 52 23.03 -8.06 -23.94
C SER A 52 24.56 -8.20 -23.81
N LEU A 53 25.03 -8.77 -22.71
CA LEU A 53 26.46 -8.88 -22.45
C LEU A 53 27.10 -9.87 -23.42
N HIS A 54 28.27 -9.53 -23.94
CA HIS A 54 29.15 -10.51 -24.58
C HIS A 54 30.46 -10.60 -23.79
N TYR A 55 31.03 -11.79 -23.73
CA TYR A 55 32.34 -11.98 -23.12
C TYR A 55 33.41 -11.61 -24.15
N ASP A 56 34.28 -10.64 -23.81
CA ASP A 56 35.44 -10.28 -24.62
C ASP A 56 36.66 -11.07 -24.12
N PRO A 57 37.09 -12.13 -24.84
CA PRO A 57 38.21 -12.96 -24.42
C PRO A 57 39.55 -12.21 -24.45
N SER A 58 39.66 -11.08 -25.16
CA SER A 58 40.89 -10.26 -25.18
C SER A 58 41.04 -9.40 -23.93
N LYS A 59 39.92 -9.05 -23.28
CA LYS A 59 39.89 -8.23 -22.07
C LYS A 59 39.52 -9.02 -20.81
N PHE A 60 39.30 -10.33 -20.95
CA PHE A 60 38.82 -11.23 -19.90
C PHE A 60 37.64 -10.65 -19.11
N SER A 61 36.75 -9.92 -19.78
CA SER A 61 35.66 -9.18 -19.15
C SER A 61 34.38 -9.21 -19.97
N TRP A 62 33.25 -9.07 -19.28
CA TRP A 62 31.93 -8.95 -19.90
C TRP A 62 31.68 -7.50 -20.30
N LEU A 63 31.35 -7.28 -21.57
CA LEU A 63 31.10 -5.95 -22.15
C LEU A 63 29.65 -5.81 -22.63
N PRO A 64 29.06 -4.60 -22.56
CA PRO A 64 27.75 -4.32 -23.13
C PRO A 64 27.76 -4.50 -24.66
N SER A 65 26.69 -5.06 -25.23
CA SER A 65 26.49 -5.07 -26.69
C SER A 65 25.76 -3.81 -27.15
N ASP A 66 26.21 -3.23 -28.27
CA ASP A 66 25.59 -2.07 -28.91
C ASP A 66 24.34 -2.42 -29.74
N SER A 67 24.01 -3.70 -29.88
CA SER A 67 23.04 -4.20 -30.87
C SER A 67 21.62 -4.46 -30.37
N GLY A 68 21.25 -4.00 -29.16
CA GLY A 68 19.95 -4.28 -28.54
C GLY A 68 19.07 -3.05 -28.36
N LYS A 69 17.74 -3.22 -28.45
CA LYS A 69 16.80 -2.24 -27.89
C LYS A 69 17.16 -2.05 -26.41
N LYS A 70 17.43 -0.81 -25.98
CA LYS A 70 17.63 -0.50 -24.56
C LYS A 70 16.36 -0.87 -23.80
N GLU A 71 16.45 -1.90 -22.96
CA GLU A 71 15.38 -2.28 -22.05
C GLU A 71 15.41 -1.35 -20.83
N VAL A 72 14.23 -1.13 -20.24
CA VAL A 72 14.07 -0.38 -18.98
C VAL A 72 14.87 -1.10 -17.89
N GLY A 73 15.69 -0.36 -17.15
CA GLY A 73 16.51 -0.89 -16.06
C GLY A 73 16.33 -0.09 -14.77
N PHE A 74 16.66 -0.72 -13.64
CA PHE A 74 16.58 -0.24 -12.27
C PHE A 74 17.86 -0.62 -11.49
N VAL A 75 18.41 0.31 -10.72
CA VAL A 75 19.50 0.03 -9.76
C VAL A 75 19.14 0.61 -8.40
N VAL A 76 19.41 -0.14 -7.34
CA VAL A 76 19.24 0.38 -5.98
C VAL A 76 20.43 1.28 -5.66
N LYS A 77 20.22 2.60 -5.64
CA LYS A 77 21.29 3.59 -5.45
C LYS A 77 21.59 3.82 -3.97
N ARG A 78 20.54 3.89 -3.15
CA ARG A 78 20.66 4.11 -1.71
C ARG A 78 19.61 3.29 -0.98
N ILE A 79 20.02 2.71 0.14
CA ILE A 79 19.12 2.08 1.11
C ILE A 79 19.13 2.96 2.36
N LEU A 80 17.96 3.41 2.77
CA LEU A 80 17.70 4.05 4.04
C LEU A 80 16.75 3.14 4.83
N MET A 81 17.21 2.65 5.97
CA MET A 81 16.39 1.87 6.89
C MET A 81 15.90 2.80 7.99
N GLU A 82 14.58 2.92 8.12
CA GLU A 82 13.95 3.73 9.16
C GLU A 82 12.79 2.94 9.77
N GLU A 83 12.80 2.78 11.09
CA GLU A 83 11.69 2.19 11.82
C GLU A 83 10.45 3.10 11.70
N LEU A 84 9.35 2.56 11.15
CA LEU A 84 8.11 3.32 11.02
C LEU A 84 7.29 3.23 12.32
N PRO A 85 6.75 4.34 12.86
CA PRO A 85 5.91 4.28 14.06
C PRO A 85 4.63 3.45 13.85
N GLY A 86 4.40 2.44 14.69
CA GLY A 86 3.33 1.43 14.54
C GLY A 86 3.73 0.25 13.64
N ASP A 87 5.02 0.14 13.34
CA ASP A 87 5.63 -0.98 12.66
C ASP A 87 6.35 -1.85 13.67
N GLY A 88 5.84 -3.07 13.93
CA GLY A 88 6.63 -4.10 14.61
C GLY A 88 7.69 -4.71 13.69
N PHE A 89 8.23 -3.90 12.77
CA PHE A 89 9.13 -4.25 11.68
C PHE A 89 9.88 -2.99 11.19
N ASN A 90 11.09 -3.15 10.66
CA ASN A 90 11.83 -2.06 10.04
C ASN A 90 11.37 -1.86 8.60
N SER A 91 10.64 -0.78 8.33
CA SER A 91 10.36 -0.40 6.95
C SER A 91 11.63 0.09 6.24
N LEU A 92 11.71 -0.20 4.96
CA LEU A 92 12.88 0.08 4.15
C LEU A 92 12.53 1.09 3.07
N PHE A 93 13.23 2.22 3.06
CA PHE A 93 13.15 3.22 2.02
C PHE A 93 14.34 3.09 1.09
N LEU A 94 14.07 2.96 -0.20
CA LEU A 94 15.09 2.83 -1.23
C LEU A 94 15.03 4.04 -2.16
N GLU A 95 16.19 4.57 -2.50
CA GLU A 95 16.35 5.40 -3.69
C GLU A 95 16.67 4.46 -4.85
N VAL A 96 15.71 4.28 -5.77
CA VAL A 96 15.86 3.46 -6.96
C VAL A 96 16.14 4.36 -8.16
N LEU A 97 17.22 4.09 -8.88
CA LEU A 97 17.54 4.75 -10.14
C LEU A 97 16.92 3.93 -11.29
N SER A 98 16.03 4.52 -12.07
CA SER A 98 15.26 3.88 -13.15
C SER A 98 15.53 4.57 -14.49
N GLU A 99 15.78 3.81 -15.55
CA GLU A 99 15.85 4.30 -16.94
C GLU A 99 14.54 3.99 -17.65
N GLU A 100 13.67 4.98 -17.84
CA GLU A 100 12.36 4.83 -18.50
C GLU A 100 12.36 5.60 -19.83
N PRO A 101 12.38 4.95 -21.00
CA PRO A 101 12.23 5.64 -22.28
C PRO A 101 10.81 6.21 -22.46
N PRO A 102 10.63 7.42 -23.05
CA PRO A 102 11.65 8.36 -23.53
C PRO A 102 12.16 9.30 -22.43
N LEU A 103 11.66 9.15 -21.21
CA LEU A 103 11.87 10.05 -20.09
C LEU A 103 13.35 10.11 -19.65
N GLY A 104 14.11 9.01 -19.76
CA GLY A 104 15.53 8.91 -19.37
C GLY A 104 15.74 8.34 -17.97
N LEU A 105 16.88 8.67 -17.33
CA LEU A 105 17.22 8.22 -15.98
C LEU A 105 16.55 9.08 -14.90
N PHE A 106 15.94 8.44 -13.91
CA PHE A 106 15.28 9.07 -12.76
C PHE A 106 15.62 8.36 -11.46
N SER A 107 15.86 9.13 -10.41
CA SER A 107 15.85 8.59 -9.04
C SER A 107 14.45 8.74 -8.44
N VAL A 108 13.89 7.67 -7.88
CA VAL A 108 12.55 7.63 -7.26
C VAL A 108 12.55 6.88 -5.93
N PRO A 109 11.66 7.24 -4.98
CA PRO A 109 11.58 6.55 -3.71
C PRO A 109 10.78 5.25 -3.86
N TYR A 110 11.21 4.24 -3.13
CA TYR A 110 10.53 2.96 -2.99
C TYR A 110 10.40 2.66 -1.51
N ALA A 111 9.28 2.10 -1.08
CA ALA A 111 9.10 1.76 0.33
C ALA A 111 8.56 0.35 0.49
N ILE A 112 9.16 -0.40 1.41
CA ILE A 112 8.79 -1.77 1.73
C ILE A 112 8.48 -1.87 3.22
N ARG A 113 7.38 -2.55 3.54
CA ARG A 113 6.90 -2.78 4.90
C ARG A 113 6.33 -4.19 5.02
N LYS A 114 6.76 -4.95 6.03
CA LYS A 114 6.35 -6.34 6.31
C LYS A 114 6.42 -7.24 5.08
N GLY A 115 7.55 -7.17 4.38
CA GLY A 115 7.73 -7.91 3.13
C GLY A 115 6.97 -7.40 1.90
N GLN A 116 6.14 -6.35 2.03
CA GLN A 116 5.30 -5.85 0.94
C GLN A 116 5.73 -4.46 0.48
N LYS A 117 5.64 -4.20 -0.83
CA LYS A 117 5.85 -2.88 -1.40
C LYS A 117 4.68 -1.97 -1.06
N ILE A 118 4.96 -0.87 -0.36
CA ILE A 118 3.96 0.12 0.06
C ILE A 118 4.11 1.47 -0.64
N LEU A 119 5.20 1.69 -1.37
CA LEU A 119 5.37 2.83 -2.28
C LEU A 119 6.21 2.40 -3.48
N ASP A 120 5.72 2.71 -4.68
CA ASP A 120 6.48 2.66 -5.93
C ASP A 120 6.49 4.07 -6.53
N GLY A 121 7.60 4.78 -6.29
CA GLY A 121 7.74 6.16 -6.72
C GLY A 121 7.78 6.31 -8.23
N LEU A 122 8.22 5.32 -9.00
CA LEU A 122 8.18 5.43 -10.46
C LEU A 122 6.73 5.44 -10.93
N LEU A 123 5.95 4.46 -10.50
CA LEU A 123 4.54 4.35 -10.88
C LEU A 123 3.72 5.57 -10.42
N SER A 124 4.09 6.14 -9.28
CA SER A 124 3.38 7.27 -8.67
C SER A 124 3.81 8.64 -9.20
N LEU A 125 5.05 8.78 -9.72
CA LEU A 125 5.65 10.09 -10.00
C LEU A 125 6.20 10.25 -11.41
N LYS A 126 6.22 9.22 -12.26
CA LYS A 126 6.81 9.32 -13.61
C LYS A 126 6.26 10.51 -14.43
N ASP A 127 5.00 10.87 -14.20
CA ASP A 127 4.31 11.97 -14.88
C ASP A 127 4.40 13.30 -14.11
N HIS A 128 5.11 13.32 -12.98
CA HIS A 128 5.29 14.51 -12.15
C HIS A 128 6.23 15.50 -12.82
N GLU A 129 5.73 16.72 -13.11
CA GLU A 129 6.43 17.71 -13.93
C GLU A 129 7.85 18.03 -13.42
N PHE A 130 8.01 18.16 -12.10
CA PHE A 130 9.31 18.45 -11.53
C PHE A 130 10.27 17.26 -11.59
N LEU A 131 9.78 16.02 -11.54
CA LEU A 131 10.62 14.84 -11.71
C LEU A 131 11.19 14.80 -13.14
N ILE A 132 10.35 15.10 -14.14
CA ILE A 132 10.75 15.18 -15.54
C ILE A 132 11.90 16.17 -15.74
N LYS A 133 11.87 17.30 -15.01
CA LYS A 133 12.89 18.37 -15.04
C LYS A 133 14.15 18.04 -14.24
N SER A 134 14.01 17.60 -12.98
CA SER A 134 15.14 17.43 -12.07
C SER A 134 15.89 16.11 -12.26
N LYS A 135 15.24 15.08 -12.83
CA LYS A 135 15.74 13.70 -12.94
C LYS A 135 16.11 13.04 -11.60
N ARG A 136 15.85 13.70 -10.47
CA ARG A 136 16.25 13.26 -9.13
C ARG A 136 15.19 13.61 -8.12
N VAL A 137 14.81 12.64 -7.30
CA VAL A 137 13.99 12.85 -6.10
C VAL A 137 14.84 13.13 -4.86
N ASP A 138 14.52 14.20 -4.15
CA ASP A 138 14.76 14.39 -2.73
C ASP A 138 13.45 14.11 -1.95
N PHE A 139 13.57 13.49 -0.78
CA PHE A 139 12.42 13.22 0.07
C PHE A 139 12.76 13.41 1.55
N ASP A 140 11.75 13.78 2.32
CA ASP A 140 11.79 13.93 3.77
C ASP A 140 10.64 13.15 4.40
N TYR A 141 10.86 12.56 5.57
CA TYR A 141 9.84 11.77 6.27
C TYR A 141 9.44 12.42 7.59
N ASN A 142 8.14 12.67 7.77
CA ASN A 142 7.60 13.15 9.02
C ASN A 142 7.05 11.97 9.85
N LYS A 143 7.77 11.61 10.91
CA LYS A 143 7.40 10.52 11.84
C LYS A 143 6.04 10.75 12.51
N THR A 144 5.73 12.00 12.85
CA THR A 144 4.51 12.38 13.59
C THR A 144 3.27 12.31 12.69
N GLU A 145 3.39 12.83 11.46
CA GLU A 145 2.28 12.85 10.49
C GLU A 145 2.17 11.56 9.69
N LYS A 146 3.15 10.66 9.81
CA LYS A 146 3.30 9.41 9.03
C LYS A 146 3.19 9.66 7.53
N ASN A 147 3.93 10.66 7.04
CA ASN A 147 3.96 11.04 5.64
C ASN A 147 5.38 11.24 5.10
N ILE A 148 5.55 11.04 3.80
CA ILE A 148 6.76 11.36 3.05
C ILE A 148 6.47 12.56 2.17
N THR A 149 7.29 13.59 2.27
CA THR A 149 7.28 14.72 1.35
C THR A 149 8.34 14.49 0.29
N ILE A 150 7.95 14.53 -0.97
CA ILE A 150 8.83 14.50 -2.13
C ILE A 150 9.03 15.93 -2.62
N PHE A 151 10.25 16.29 -3.02
CA PHE A 151 10.64 17.65 -3.36
C PHE A 151 10.39 18.69 -2.25
N PRO A 152 10.74 18.41 -0.98
CA PRO A 152 10.46 19.31 0.15
C PRO A 152 11.07 20.71 -0.03
N SER A 153 12.17 20.79 -0.77
CA SER A 153 12.86 22.04 -1.09
C SER A 153 12.10 22.94 -2.08
N ASN A 154 11.12 22.39 -2.82
CA ASN A 154 10.36 23.11 -3.84
C ASN A 154 8.86 23.04 -3.58
N ARG A 155 8.33 24.00 -2.81
CA ARG A 155 6.91 24.03 -2.38
C ARG A 155 5.90 23.96 -3.52
N SER A 156 6.23 24.45 -4.71
CA SER A 156 5.30 24.44 -5.85
C SER A 156 5.11 23.04 -6.45
N TYR A 157 6.07 22.15 -6.20
CA TYR A 157 6.13 20.81 -6.75
C TYR A 157 6.25 19.75 -5.65
N ALA A 158 6.09 20.14 -4.39
CA ALA A 158 6.15 19.22 -3.27
C ALA A 158 4.93 18.30 -3.30
N GLN A 159 5.15 17.00 -3.25
CA GLN A 159 4.09 16.00 -3.17
C GLN A 159 4.20 15.23 -1.86
N ASN A 160 3.15 15.29 -1.06
CA ASN A 160 3.04 14.50 0.17
C ASN A 160 2.44 13.13 -0.14
N PHE A 161 2.97 12.10 0.50
CA PHE A 161 2.45 10.74 0.50
C PHE A 161 2.14 10.33 1.93
N ILE A 162 0.92 9.94 2.19
CA ILE A 162 0.41 9.64 3.52
C ILE A 162 0.25 8.14 3.68
N PHE A 163 0.76 7.60 4.79
CA PHE A 163 0.55 6.21 5.12
C PHE A 163 -0.88 5.97 5.64
N ASN A 164 -1.64 5.12 4.95
CA ASN A 164 -3.04 4.84 5.30
C ASN A 164 -3.25 3.54 6.10
N GLY A 165 -2.19 2.85 6.51
CA GLY A 165 -2.30 1.54 7.17
C GLY A 165 -1.96 0.38 6.24
N TRP A 166 -2.04 0.58 4.92
CA TRP A 166 -1.65 -0.40 3.92
C TRP A 166 -0.55 0.11 3.01
N GLU A 167 -0.69 1.32 2.45
CA GLU A 167 0.25 1.89 1.49
C GLU A 167 0.45 3.40 1.69
N MET A 168 1.44 3.93 0.97
CA MET A 168 1.68 5.37 0.85
C MET A 168 0.80 5.92 -0.28
N VAL A 169 -0.15 6.79 0.07
CA VAL A 169 -1.12 7.37 -0.86
C VAL A 169 -0.79 8.84 -1.08
N PRO A 170 -0.78 9.37 -2.32
CA PRO A 170 -0.57 10.79 -2.54
C PRO A 170 -1.67 11.61 -1.84
N ASP A 171 -1.27 12.64 -1.10
CA ASP A 171 -2.18 13.65 -0.54
C ASP A 171 -2.66 14.53 -1.69
N ILE A 172 -3.94 14.40 -2.01
CA ILE A 172 -4.58 15.16 -3.08
C ILE A 172 -5.56 16.14 -2.42
N PRO A 173 -5.56 17.42 -2.82
CA PRO A 173 -6.50 18.39 -2.28
C PRO A 173 -7.95 17.91 -2.36
N ARG A 174 -8.68 18.09 -1.26
CA ARG A 174 -10.09 17.70 -1.10
C ARG A 174 -10.37 16.19 -1.07
N ILE A 175 -9.34 15.35 -1.00
CA ILE A 175 -9.46 13.89 -0.88
C ILE A 175 -9.15 13.46 0.55
N ALA A 176 -10.02 12.64 1.13
CA ALA A 176 -9.71 12.00 2.40
C ALA A 176 -8.73 10.86 2.18
N VAL A 177 -7.79 10.69 3.11
CA VAL A 177 -6.97 9.49 3.20
C VAL A 177 -7.33 8.81 4.52
N PRO A 178 -8.31 7.88 4.52
CA PRO A 178 -8.67 7.13 5.71
C PRO A 178 -7.52 6.22 6.14
N SER A 179 -6.78 6.63 7.16
CA SER A 179 -5.75 5.80 7.76
C SER A 179 -6.35 4.92 8.84
N LEU A 180 -6.15 3.60 8.77
CA LEU A 180 -6.54 2.70 9.85
C LEU A 180 -5.75 3.06 11.11
N PHE A 181 -6.46 3.46 12.17
CA PHE A 181 -5.91 3.92 13.43
C PHE A 181 -5.94 2.81 14.50
N SER A 182 -7.07 2.13 14.64
CA SER A 182 -7.19 0.94 15.49
C SER A 182 -8.29 0.01 14.99
N LEU A 183 -8.15 -1.27 15.36
CA LEU A 183 -9.14 -2.31 15.10
C LEU A 183 -9.33 -3.09 16.39
N GLU A 184 -10.56 -3.14 16.88
CA GLU A 184 -10.96 -3.96 18.01
C GLU A 184 -11.82 -5.11 17.47
N ALA A 185 -11.45 -6.34 17.78
CA ALA A 185 -12.15 -7.56 17.37
C ALA A 185 -11.95 -8.68 18.41
N PRO A 186 -12.83 -9.70 18.45
CA PRO A 186 -12.66 -10.88 19.29
C PRO A 186 -11.29 -11.53 19.12
N LYS A 187 -10.77 -12.13 20.20
CA LYS A 187 -9.50 -12.89 20.16
C LYS A 187 -9.63 -14.17 19.35
N GLU A 188 -10.79 -14.79 19.39
CA GLU A 188 -11.11 -16.03 18.68
C GLU A 188 -12.43 -15.87 17.93
N TRP A 189 -12.50 -16.46 16.75
CA TRP A 189 -13.68 -16.47 15.90
C TRP A 189 -14.14 -17.91 15.69
N LYS A 190 -15.44 -18.15 15.96
CA LYS A 190 -16.09 -19.45 15.80
C LYS A 190 -17.35 -19.28 14.98
N LYS A 191 -17.62 -20.26 14.11
CA LYS A 191 -18.80 -20.31 13.27
C LYS A 191 -20.08 -20.11 14.10
N GLY A 192 -20.95 -19.22 13.64
CA GLY A 192 -22.26 -18.98 14.27
C GLY A 192 -22.22 -18.14 15.56
N ILE A 193 -21.05 -17.76 16.07
CA ILE A 193 -20.92 -16.93 17.27
C ILE A 193 -20.70 -15.47 16.86
N PRO A 194 -21.55 -14.52 17.28
CA PRO A 194 -21.39 -13.11 16.95
C PRO A 194 -20.16 -12.50 17.64
N GLY A 195 -19.40 -11.71 16.89
CA GLY A 195 -18.27 -10.92 17.34
C GLY A 195 -18.48 -9.44 17.08
N GLU A 196 -18.27 -8.61 18.11
CA GLU A 196 -18.31 -7.15 18.00
C GLU A 196 -16.98 -6.62 17.45
N VAL A 197 -17.05 -5.76 16.44
CA VAL A 197 -15.89 -5.17 15.79
C VAL A 197 -16.01 -3.66 15.77
N THR A 198 -14.92 -2.97 16.13
CA THR A 198 -14.81 -1.52 15.98
C THR A 198 -13.58 -1.17 15.15
N LEU A 199 -13.79 -0.53 14.00
CA LEU A 199 -12.75 0.05 13.15
C LEU A 199 -12.66 1.55 13.40
N TRP A 200 -11.50 2.04 13.78
CA TRP A 200 -11.23 3.47 13.83
C TRP A 200 -10.35 3.89 12.68
N PHE A 201 -10.84 4.85 11.90
CA PHE A 201 -10.09 5.53 10.87
C PHE A 201 -9.78 6.96 11.30
N LYS A 202 -8.62 7.46 10.91
CA LYS A 202 -8.24 8.88 11.04
C LYS A 202 -7.99 9.41 9.64
N ASN A 203 -8.68 10.47 9.22
CA ASN A 203 -8.32 11.12 7.96
C ASN A 203 -6.97 11.80 8.12
N ARG A 204 -5.93 11.33 7.43
CA ARG A 204 -4.61 12.01 7.44
C ARG A 204 -4.40 12.92 6.25
N GLY A 205 -5.24 12.80 5.22
CA GLY A 205 -5.24 13.65 4.03
C GLY A 205 -5.92 14.99 4.26
N SER A 206 -6.20 15.65 3.14
CA SER A 206 -6.93 16.90 3.10
C SER A 206 -8.37 16.79 3.63
N TYR A 207 -8.99 17.93 3.97
CA TYR A 207 -10.42 17.97 4.28
C TYR A 207 -11.23 17.48 3.08
N ALA A 208 -12.14 16.52 3.30
CA ALA A 208 -13.04 16.02 2.26
C ALA A 208 -14.48 16.40 2.55
N GLY A 209 -15.18 16.89 1.53
CA GLY A 209 -16.60 17.24 1.63
C GLY A 209 -17.48 16.01 1.83
N VAL A 210 -17.35 15.00 0.99
CA VAL A 210 -18.10 13.72 1.09
C VAL A 210 -17.17 12.56 0.78
N THR A 211 -17.06 11.62 1.72
CA THR A 211 -16.31 10.38 1.55
C THR A 211 -17.22 9.18 1.83
N TYR A 212 -17.29 8.26 0.89
CA TYR A 212 -17.95 6.97 1.05
C TYR A 212 -16.94 5.94 1.55
N LEU A 213 -17.28 5.20 2.59
CA LEU A 213 -16.53 4.05 3.08
C LEU A 213 -17.34 2.79 2.79
N SER A 214 -16.67 1.73 2.33
CA SER A 214 -17.31 0.47 1.99
C SER A 214 -16.57 -0.70 2.63
N LEU A 215 -17.32 -1.60 3.26
CA LEU A 215 -16.83 -2.84 3.86
C LEU A 215 -17.59 -4.02 3.24
N SER A 216 -16.92 -4.82 2.42
CA SER A 216 -17.47 -6.05 1.85
C SER A 216 -16.95 -7.26 2.62
N PHE A 217 -17.81 -8.27 2.80
CA PHE A 217 -17.55 -9.45 3.63
C PHE A 217 -17.41 -10.71 2.76
N PRO A 218 -16.27 -10.91 2.07
CA PRO A 218 -16.11 -11.96 1.04
C PRO A 218 -16.35 -13.38 1.55
N GLU A 219 -16.22 -13.60 2.86
CA GLU A 219 -16.40 -14.89 3.50
C GLU A 219 -17.84 -15.17 3.93
N GLY A 220 -18.77 -14.26 3.64
CA GLY A 220 -20.17 -14.37 4.03
C GLY A 220 -20.42 -13.99 5.50
N GLY A 221 -21.38 -14.66 6.12
CA GLY A 221 -21.81 -14.38 7.48
C GLY A 221 -23.02 -13.44 7.58
N LYS A 222 -23.48 -13.26 8.81
CA LYS A 222 -24.50 -12.26 9.15
C LYS A 222 -23.83 -11.03 9.74
N VAL A 223 -24.07 -9.87 9.13
CA VAL A 223 -23.55 -8.59 9.60
C VAL A 223 -24.70 -7.76 10.14
N THR A 224 -24.46 -7.06 11.25
CA THR A 224 -25.39 -6.06 11.79
C THR A 224 -24.64 -4.77 12.10
N ILE A 225 -25.27 -3.64 11.81
CA ILE A 225 -24.74 -2.31 12.11
C ILE A 225 -25.90 -1.43 12.57
N ASP A 226 -25.58 -0.43 13.38
CA ASP A 226 -26.56 0.56 13.83
C ASP A 226 -26.91 1.52 12.68
N THR A 227 -27.94 1.17 11.91
CA THR A 227 -28.44 1.97 10.79
C THR A 227 -29.18 3.24 11.23
N THR A 228 -29.36 3.47 12.54
CA THR A 228 -29.92 4.75 13.02
C THR A 228 -28.90 5.88 12.93
N LYS A 229 -27.60 5.53 12.80
CA LYS A 229 -26.55 6.51 12.52
C LYS A 229 -26.62 6.98 11.08
N GLU A 230 -26.66 8.30 10.93
CA GLU A 230 -26.72 8.96 9.64
C GLU A 230 -25.62 8.46 8.68
N GLY A 231 -26.01 8.22 7.43
CA GLY A 231 -25.11 7.80 6.37
C GLY A 231 -24.71 6.33 6.39
N GLN A 232 -25.11 5.50 7.37
CA GLN A 232 -24.80 4.07 7.41
C GLN A 232 -25.89 3.22 6.76
N ARG A 233 -25.48 2.29 5.88
CA ARG A 233 -26.37 1.35 5.19
C ARG A 233 -25.76 -0.04 5.23
N ILE A 234 -26.64 -1.03 5.32
CA ILE A 234 -26.28 -2.44 5.18
C ILE A 234 -27.08 -3.05 4.03
N TYR A 235 -26.40 -3.84 3.22
CA TYR A 235 -26.99 -4.60 2.14
C TYR A 235 -26.75 -6.08 2.44
N SER A 236 -27.84 -6.81 2.60
CA SER A 236 -27.81 -8.27 2.69
C SER A 236 -27.61 -8.88 1.29
N PRO A 237 -27.13 -10.13 1.19
CA PRO A 237 -27.15 -10.86 -0.08
C PRO A 237 -28.52 -10.76 -0.77
N GLY A 238 -28.54 -10.53 -2.08
CA GLY A 238 -29.75 -10.26 -2.87
C GLY A 238 -30.08 -8.77 -3.05
N SER A 239 -29.48 -7.87 -2.28
CA SER A 239 -29.73 -6.43 -2.39
C SER A 239 -29.17 -5.83 -3.69
N SER A 240 -29.79 -4.79 -4.23
CA SER A 240 -29.28 -4.07 -5.39
C SER A 240 -28.18 -3.07 -5.00
N VAL A 241 -26.97 -3.25 -5.54
CA VAL A 241 -25.78 -2.43 -5.26
C VAL A 241 -25.13 -1.92 -6.55
N PHE A 242 -24.55 -0.72 -6.54
CA PHE A 242 -23.92 -0.14 -7.72
C PHE A 242 -22.51 -0.71 -7.94
N SER A 243 -22.19 -1.10 -9.18
CA SER A 243 -20.89 -1.70 -9.55
C SER A 243 -19.95 -0.71 -10.22
N ALA A 244 -18.66 -1.06 -10.26
CA ALA A 244 -17.61 -0.35 -11.00
C ALA A 244 -17.90 -0.28 -12.52
N ALA A 245 -18.70 -1.22 -13.05
CA ALA A 245 -19.16 -1.22 -14.44
C ALA A 245 -20.30 -0.23 -14.72
N GLY A 246 -20.71 0.58 -13.74
CA GLY A 246 -21.76 1.59 -13.90
C GLY A 246 -23.19 1.03 -13.88
N LYS A 247 -23.37 -0.20 -13.40
CA LYS A 247 -24.66 -0.91 -13.38
C LYS A 247 -25.02 -1.37 -11.98
N TYR A 248 -26.31 -1.52 -11.70
CA TYR A 248 -26.77 -2.20 -10.49
C TYR A 248 -26.66 -3.71 -10.65
N ILE A 249 -26.11 -4.36 -9.63
CA ILE A 249 -25.96 -5.81 -9.53
C ILE A 249 -26.55 -6.31 -8.22
N SER A 250 -26.87 -7.60 -8.15
CA SER A 250 -27.27 -8.23 -6.89
C SER A 250 -26.04 -8.49 -6.02
N SER A 251 -26.08 -8.03 -4.76
CA SER A 251 -25.06 -8.31 -3.75
C SER A 251 -24.99 -9.82 -3.51
N VAL A 252 -23.78 -10.37 -3.51
CA VAL A 252 -23.52 -11.81 -3.29
C VAL A 252 -23.15 -12.06 -1.82
N VAL A 253 -22.48 -11.10 -1.19
CA VAL A 253 -22.10 -11.15 0.22
C VAL A 253 -22.59 -9.89 0.95
N PRO A 254 -22.62 -9.87 2.30
CA PRO A 254 -22.96 -8.66 3.03
C PRO A 254 -22.04 -7.48 2.66
N LEU A 255 -22.62 -6.29 2.68
CA LEU A 255 -21.92 -5.03 2.39
C LEU A 255 -22.39 -3.96 3.38
N ILE A 256 -21.46 -3.21 3.94
CA ILE A 256 -21.74 -1.96 4.65
C ILE A 256 -21.25 -0.81 3.79
N GLU A 257 -22.09 0.21 3.59
CA GLU A 257 -21.70 1.49 3.01
C GLU A 257 -21.96 2.61 4.00
N ILE A 258 -21.03 3.56 4.07
CA ILE A 258 -21.09 4.67 5.02
C ILE A 258 -20.76 5.96 4.28
N THR A 259 -21.60 6.97 4.45
CA THR A 259 -21.34 8.32 3.96
C THR A 259 -20.81 9.18 5.10
N LYS A 260 -19.57 9.65 4.99
CA LYS A 260 -18.97 10.62 5.90
C LYS A 260 -18.90 11.99 5.23
N GLU A 261 -19.75 12.90 5.69
CA GLU A 261 -19.70 14.31 5.29
C GLU A 261 -18.72 15.10 6.16
N GLY A 262 -18.02 16.07 5.59
CA GLY A 262 -17.09 16.95 6.27
C GLY A 262 -16.04 16.22 7.11
N TRP A 263 -15.11 15.51 6.46
CA TRP A 263 -14.05 14.80 7.16
C TRP A 263 -12.76 15.62 7.22
N GLY A 264 -12.58 16.34 8.33
CA GLY A 264 -11.38 17.14 8.58
C GLY A 264 -10.10 16.31 8.75
N ARG A 265 -8.96 16.91 8.39
CA ARG A 265 -7.64 16.34 8.66
C ARG A 265 -7.49 16.03 10.15
N ASN A 266 -6.86 14.91 10.45
CA ASN A 266 -6.66 14.33 11.77
C ASN A 266 -7.91 13.96 12.58
N HIS A 267 -9.11 14.08 12.03
CA HIS A 267 -10.34 13.69 12.74
C HIS A 267 -10.58 12.18 12.65
N LYS A 268 -10.95 11.57 13.78
CA LYS A 268 -11.25 10.14 13.88
C LYS A 268 -12.70 9.86 13.52
N TYR A 269 -12.95 8.70 12.93
CA TYR A 269 -14.27 8.17 12.63
C TYR A 269 -14.30 6.66 12.94
N GLY A 270 -15.28 6.23 13.73
CA GLY A 270 -15.43 4.86 14.19
C GLY A 270 -16.59 4.15 13.47
N ILE A 271 -16.34 2.96 12.95
CA ILE A 271 -17.35 2.06 12.40
C ILE A 271 -17.47 0.87 13.36
N ARG A 272 -18.66 0.67 13.93
CA ARG A 272 -18.93 -0.46 14.81
C ARG A 272 -19.99 -1.36 14.20
N PHE A 273 -19.72 -2.65 14.12
CA PHE A 273 -20.64 -3.66 13.59
C PHE A 273 -20.47 -4.99 14.34
N SER A 274 -21.48 -5.85 14.25
CA SER A 274 -21.41 -7.24 14.70
C SER A 274 -21.28 -8.15 13.48
N LEU A 275 -20.41 -9.15 13.55
CA LEU A 275 -20.27 -10.19 12.52
C LEU A 275 -20.49 -11.56 13.15
N THR A 276 -21.41 -12.34 12.60
CA THR A 276 -21.54 -13.78 12.86
C THR A 276 -20.95 -14.53 11.67
N PRO A 277 -19.78 -15.19 11.81
CA PRO A 277 -19.10 -15.82 10.68
C PRO A 277 -19.73 -17.17 10.32
N ASP A 278 -19.65 -17.53 9.03
CA ASP A 278 -20.17 -18.81 8.51
C ASP A 278 -19.17 -19.98 8.62
N LYS A 279 -17.93 -19.69 9.01
CA LYS A 279 -16.84 -20.65 9.17
C LYS A 279 -15.97 -20.30 10.38
N ASP A 280 -15.22 -21.28 10.87
CA ASP A 280 -14.21 -21.07 11.90
C ASP A 280 -12.98 -20.35 11.33
N GLY A 281 -12.25 -19.68 12.22
CA GLY A 281 -11.05 -18.92 11.87
C GLY A 281 -11.31 -17.42 11.74
N THR A 282 -10.23 -16.65 11.67
CA THR A 282 -10.27 -15.18 11.60
C THR A 282 -10.87 -14.70 10.28
N PRO A 283 -12.01 -13.98 10.29
CA PRO A 283 -12.60 -13.43 9.09
C PRO A 283 -11.76 -12.29 8.54
N SER A 284 -11.83 -12.08 7.23
CA SER A 284 -11.31 -10.90 6.56
C SER A 284 -12.40 -10.09 5.88
N ILE A 285 -12.20 -8.77 5.84
CA ILE A 285 -13.07 -7.83 5.11
C ILE A 285 -12.28 -7.12 4.03
N LEU A 286 -13.01 -6.63 3.02
CA LEU A 286 -12.49 -5.76 1.99
C LEU A 286 -12.94 -4.33 2.26
N PHE A 287 -11.98 -3.44 2.46
CA PHE A 287 -12.19 -2.03 2.72
C PHE A 287 -11.80 -1.17 1.52
N ARG A 288 -12.67 -0.25 1.14
CA ARG A 288 -12.34 0.84 0.21
C ARG A 288 -12.97 2.14 0.67
N SER A 289 -12.43 3.23 0.14
CA SER A 289 -13.03 4.55 0.28
C SER A 289 -13.10 5.25 -1.06
N SER A 290 -14.12 6.09 -1.22
CA SER A 290 -14.36 6.87 -2.43
C SER A 290 -14.67 8.30 -2.04
N THR A 291 -13.88 9.27 -2.48
CA THR A 291 -14.16 10.70 -2.25
C THR A 291 -14.66 11.34 -3.54
N ARG A 292 -15.78 12.05 -3.46
CA ARG A 292 -16.34 12.77 -4.59
C ARG A 292 -15.75 14.18 -4.68
N ILE A 293 -15.22 14.55 -5.84
CA ILE A 293 -14.74 15.90 -6.15
C ILE A 293 -15.47 16.39 -7.40
N GLY A 294 -16.48 17.24 -7.21
CA GLY A 294 -17.32 17.70 -8.31
C GLY A 294 -18.01 16.53 -9.03
N LYS A 295 -17.61 16.28 -10.28
CA LYS A 295 -18.11 15.16 -11.11
C LYS A 295 -17.23 13.91 -11.02
N GLU A 296 -16.04 14.02 -10.47
CA GLU A 296 -15.09 12.90 -10.36
C GLU A 296 -15.23 12.17 -9.03
N VAL A 297 -14.88 10.89 -9.03
CA VAL A 297 -14.80 10.05 -7.84
C VAL A 297 -13.41 9.44 -7.80
N VAL A 298 -12.70 9.68 -6.71
CA VAL A 298 -11.37 9.11 -6.49
C VAL A 298 -11.51 7.97 -5.49
N ASN A 299 -11.02 6.80 -5.88
CA ASN A 299 -11.08 5.59 -5.07
C ASN A 299 -9.72 5.30 -4.43
N LEU A 300 -9.76 4.88 -3.16
CA LEU A 300 -8.64 4.29 -2.43
C LEU A 300 -9.03 2.88 -1.97
N PRO A 301 -8.25 1.83 -2.29
CA PRO A 301 -7.01 1.89 -3.07
C PRO A 301 -7.23 2.36 -4.51
N ASN A 302 -6.25 3.13 -5.00
CA ASN A 302 -6.20 3.44 -6.42
C ASN A 302 -5.61 2.24 -7.18
N GLN A 303 -5.74 2.24 -8.51
CA GLN A 303 -5.19 1.18 -9.36
C GLN A 303 -3.65 1.12 -9.38
N PHE A 304 -2.98 2.23 -9.05
CA PHE A 304 -1.52 2.39 -9.12
C PHE A 304 -0.78 2.01 -7.83
N GLY A 305 -1.51 1.72 -6.76
CA GLY A 305 -0.94 1.28 -5.49
C GLY A 305 -0.17 -0.04 -5.61
N SER A 306 0.77 -0.26 -4.69
CA SER A 306 1.80 -1.30 -4.81
C SER A 306 1.54 -2.57 -4.01
N ILE A 307 0.56 -2.51 -3.12
CA ILE A 307 0.22 -3.63 -2.24
C ILE A 307 -0.67 -4.65 -2.94
N GLN A 308 -0.77 -5.84 -2.35
CA GLN A 308 -1.75 -6.84 -2.78
C GLN A 308 -3.17 -6.32 -2.51
N LYS A 309 -3.95 -6.15 -3.57
CA LYS A 309 -5.34 -5.70 -3.51
C LYS A 309 -6.26 -6.83 -3.94
N GLN A 310 -7.51 -6.77 -3.49
CA GLN A 310 -8.56 -7.68 -3.93
C GLN A 310 -9.68 -6.89 -4.58
N THR A 311 -10.40 -7.54 -5.49
CA THR A 311 -11.59 -6.96 -6.10
C THR A 311 -12.79 -7.34 -5.24
N ASP A 312 -13.56 -6.35 -4.81
CA ASP A 312 -14.80 -6.58 -4.07
C ASP A 312 -15.92 -7.08 -4.99
N GLN A 313 -17.06 -7.44 -4.41
CA GLN A 313 -18.22 -7.91 -5.17
C GLN A 313 -18.79 -6.87 -6.16
N GLN A 314 -18.52 -5.58 -5.94
CA GLN A 314 -18.94 -4.48 -6.81
C GLN A 314 -17.95 -4.25 -7.96
N GLY A 315 -16.82 -4.98 -8.01
CA GLY A 315 -15.79 -4.82 -9.03
C GLY A 315 -14.77 -3.73 -8.71
N PHE A 316 -14.77 -3.18 -7.48
CA PHE A 316 -13.80 -2.17 -7.06
C PHE A 316 -12.61 -2.80 -6.36
N VAL A 317 -11.45 -2.20 -6.57
CA VAL A 317 -10.21 -2.58 -5.89
C VAL A 317 -10.30 -2.16 -4.42
N SER A 318 -9.92 -3.06 -3.51
CA SER A 318 -10.10 -2.91 -2.07
C SER A 318 -8.91 -3.45 -1.28
N TYR A 319 -8.70 -2.86 -0.10
CA TYR A 319 -7.74 -3.31 0.91
C TYR A 319 -8.27 -4.52 1.67
N LYS A 320 -7.48 -5.58 1.78
CA LYS A 320 -7.81 -6.69 2.67
C LYS A 320 -7.48 -6.31 4.12
N LEU A 321 -8.40 -6.60 5.04
CA LEU A 321 -8.21 -6.41 6.47
C LEU A 321 -8.69 -7.65 7.24
N ASP A 322 -7.76 -8.37 7.85
CA ASP A 322 -8.09 -9.46 8.77
C ASP A 322 -8.58 -8.88 10.11
N LEU A 323 -9.68 -9.42 10.65
CA LEU A 323 -10.35 -8.95 11.86
C LEU A 323 -9.65 -9.45 13.14
N VAL A 324 -8.41 -9.01 13.31
CA VAL A 324 -7.58 -9.24 14.50
C VAL A 324 -7.39 -7.92 15.21
N SER A 325 -7.55 -7.89 16.54
CA SER A 325 -7.31 -6.69 17.34
C SER A 325 -5.91 -6.11 17.05
N LYS A 326 -5.87 -4.84 16.66
CA LYS A 326 -4.66 -4.05 16.42
C LYS A 326 -4.77 -2.74 17.19
N LYS A 327 -3.87 -2.53 18.15
CA LYS A 327 -3.66 -1.23 18.80
C LYS A 327 -2.40 -0.62 18.23
N GLU A 328 -2.47 0.65 17.80
CA GLU A 328 -1.28 1.50 17.62
C GLU A 328 -0.74 1.94 18.98
#